data_AF-A0A7V8D8V4-F1
#
_entry.id   AF-A0A7V8D8V4-F1
#
_cell.length_a   1.000
_cell.length_b   1.000
_cell.length_c   1.000
_cell.angle_alpha   90.00
_cell.angle_beta   90.00
_cell.angle_gamma   90.00
#
_symmetry.space_group_name_H-M   'P 1'
#
loop_
_entity.id
_entity.type
_entity.pdbx_description
1 polymer ?
#
loop_
_entity_poly.entity_id
_entity_poly.type
_entity_poly.pdbx_seq_one_letter_code
_entity_poly.pdbx_strand_id
1 'polypeptide(L)'
;MVKNRYIARINCLQPIPCNPCETSCPFGAIYIGEDITNRPILDLEKCKGCGICVAACPGIAITMAMITGDAKDFVSIPYEYLPLPLVGDTVVLVDTNGVDLGEGLVEKLNRPNKKDPTTLVYVSVDNTITDRAVGIKRKVASIVDVIEVVNRIEIVDPIICRCEEIRESEIIEGIKKGDRTVEAIKRRTRSGMGLCQGKTCNRLIAGIIARESGISVGEQAPSSKRPPVGVISIREMSEE
;
A
#
# COMPACT_ATOMS: atom_id res chain seq x y z
N MET A 1 15.84 9.40 -30.70
CA MET A 1 14.56 8.92 -30.10
C MET A 1 14.25 7.55 -30.66
N VAL A 2 14.04 6.54 -29.80
CA VAL A 2 13.57 5.22 -30.22
C VAL A 2 12.08 5.33 -30.50
N LYS A 3 11.66 5.17 -31.76
CA LYS A 3 10.24 5.19 -32.15
C LYS A 3 9.66 3.76 -32.12
N ASN A 4 8.36 3.63 -31.87
CA ASN A 4 7.62 2.36 -31.95
C ASN A 4 8.09 1.25 -30.99
N ARG A 5 8.59 1.61 -29.80
CA ARG A 5 8.87 0.66 -28.71
C ARG A 5 8.64 1.31 -27.36
N TYR A 6 8.14 0.55 -26.39
CA TYR A 6 8.10 1.00 -24.99
C TYR A 6 9.52 1.14 -24.43
N ILE A 7 9.77 2.27 -23.78
CA ILE A 7 11.02 2.57 -23.08
C ILE A 7 10.67 2.98 -21.66
N ALA A 8 11.43 2.47 -20.68
CA ALA A 8 11.29 2.90 -19.30
C ALA A 8 11.62 4.40 -19.17
N ARG A 9 10.88 5.11 -18.33
CA ARG A 9 11.10 6.50 -17.98
C ARG A 9 11.29 6.59 -16.48
N ILE A 10 12.47 7.00 -16.05
CA ILE A 10 12.82 7.05 -14.63
C ILE A 10 12.57 8.47 -14.12
N ASN A 11 11.61 8.62 -13.22
CA ASN A 11 11.27 9.88 -12.55
C ASN A 11 11.76 9.89 -11.09
N CYS A 12 12.85 9.16 -10.78
CA CYS A 12 13.43 9.10 -9.44
C CYS A 12 14.20 10.41 -9.14
N LEU A 13 13.67 11.21 -8.21
CA LEU A 13 14.19 12.56 -7.96
C LEU A 13 15.26 12.63 -6.86
N GLN A 14 15.25 11.70 -5.91
CA GLN A 14 16.06 11.80 -4.69
C GLN A 14 17.16 10.74 -4.64
N PRO A 15 18.35 11.07 -4.10
CA PRO A 15 19.40 10.10 -3.83
C PRO A 15 19.09 9.32 -2.54
N ILE A 16 18.25 8.30 -2.66
CA ILE A 16 17.87 7.40 -1.57
C ILE A 16 18.57 6.04 -1.76
N PRO A 17 18.96 5.32 -0.68
CA PRO A 17 19.66 4.04 -0.79
C PRO A 17 18.74 2.92 -1.33
N CYS A 18 18.56 2.86 -2.65
CA CYS A 18 17.52 2.07 -3.30
C CYS A 18 17.95 1.61 -4.71
N ASN A 19 18.09 0.29 -4.91
CA ASN A 19 18.43 -0.33 -6.19
C ASN A 19 17.53 -1.48 -6.73
N PRO A 20 16.23 -1.63 -6.37
CA PRO A 20 15.36 -2.63 -6.99
C PRO A 20 15.26 -2.54 -8.52
N CYS A 21 15.34 -1.33 -9.10
CA CYS A 21 15.21 -1.16 -10.55
C CYS A 21 16.42 -1.68 -11.35
N GLU A 22 17.62 -1.61 -10.78
CA GLU A 22 18.84 -2.21 -11.35
C GLU A 22 18.81 -3.73 -11.17
N THR A 23 18.60 -4.21 -9.94
CA THR A 23 18.64 -5.64 -9.60
C THR A 23 17.53 -6.45 -10.28
N SER A 24 16.37 -5.86 -10.54
CA SER A 24 15.25 -6.52 -11.21
C SER A 24 15.35 -6.51 -12.75
N CYS A 25 16.26 -5.73 -13.35
CA CYS A 25 16.32 -5.60 -14.80
C CYS A 25 17.00 -6.83 -15.44
N PRO A 26 16.28 -7.70 -16.19
CA PRO A 26 16.88 -8.89 -16.77
C PRO A 26 17.82 -8.59 -17.95
N PHE A 27 17.80 -7.35 -18.46
CA PHE A 27 18.60 -6.91 -19.60
C PHE A 27 19.81 -6.05 -19.19
N GLY A 28 19.98 -5.77 -17.89
CA GLY A 28 21.04 -4.87 -17.41
C GLY A 28 20.95 -3.47 -18.02
N ALA A 29 19.72 -2.96 -18.22
CA ALA A 29 19.47 -1.67 -18.85
C ALA A 29 19.46 -0.50 -17.87
N ILE A 30 19.40 -0.74 -16.56
CA ILE A 30 19.40 0.29 -15.52
C ILE A 30 20.67 0.13 -14.69
N TYR A 31 21.37 1.23 -14.44
CA TYR A 31 22.62 1.26 -13.68
C TYR A 31 22.55 2.33 -12.58
N ILE A 32 22.86 1.97 -11.35
CA ILE A 32 22.98 2.86 -10.19
C ILE A 32 24.46 2.99 -9.79
N GLY A 33 25.21 1.90 -9.92
CA GLY A 33 26.64 1.85 -9.59
C GLY A 33 26.91 1.41 -8.16
N GLU A 34 28.13 1.66 -7.68
CA GLU A 34 28.59 1.15 -6.38
C GLU A 34 27.87 1.81 -5.19
N ASP A 35 27.61 3.10 -5.28
CA ASP A 35 26.82 3.81 -4.28
C ASP A 35 25.32 3.68 -4.62
N ILE A 36 24.61 2.89 -3.82
CA ILE A 36 23.18 2.63 -3.99
C ILE A 36 22.29 3.87 -3.78
N THR A 37 22.86 5.01 -3.36
CA THR A 37 22.17 6.29 -3.28
C THR A 37 22.17 7.06 -4.61
N ASN A 38 22.94 6.61 -5.60
CA ASN A 38 22.95 7.24 -6.91
C ASN A 38 21.59 7.16 -7.59
N ARG A 39 21.30 8.15 -8.44
CA ARG A 39 20.10 8.12 -9.28
C ARG A 39 20.30 7.12 -10.43
N PRO A 40 19.30 6.28 -10.72
CA PRO A 40 19.41 5.27 -11.76
C PRO A 40 19.50 5.89 -13.16
N ILE A 41 20.43 5.40 -13.95
CA ILE A 41 20.68 5.78 -15.35
C ILE A 41 20.15 4.67 -16.25
N LEU A 42 19.39 5.03 -17.27
CA LEU A 42 18.83 4.08 -18.24
C LEU A 42 19.66 4.04 -19.53
N ASP A 43 20.06 2.83 -19.91
CA ASP A 43 20.58 2.50 -21.23
C ASP A 43 19.43 2.20 -22.20
N LEU A 44 19.21 3.11 -23.15
CA LEU A 44 18.13 3.05 -24.13
C LEU A 44 18.28 1.88 -25.12
N GLU A 45 19.50 1.42 -25.39
CA GLU A 45 19.74 0.36 -26.36
C GLU A 45 19.38 -1.01 -25.76
N LYS A 46 19.73 -1.21 -24.47
CA LYS A 46 19.42 -2.42 -23.72
C LYS A 46 17.97 -2.51 -23.29
N CYS A 47 17.30 -1.37 -23.04
CA CYS A 47 15.91 -1.36 -22.58
C CYS A 47 14.97 -2.03 -23.61
N LYS A 48 14.29 -3.11 -23.19
CA LYS A 48 13.29 -3.81 -24.03
C LYS A 48 11.83 -3.43 -23.74
N GLY A 49 11.58 -2.53 -22.79
CA GLY A 49 10.21 -2.11 -22.45
C GLY A 49 9.35 -3.18 -21.78
N CYS A 50 9.95 -4.10 -21.00
CA CYS A 50 9.23 -5.20 -20.36
C CYS A 50 8.39 -4.79 -19.13
N GLY A 51 8.68 -3.64 -18.51
CA GLY A 51 7.94 -3.13 -17.35
C GLY A 51 8.29 -3.78 -16.01
N ILE A 52 9.27 -4.68 -15.93
CA ILE A 52 9.66 -5.32 -14.65
C ILE A 52 10.16 -4.28 -13.64
N CYS A 53 11.01 -3.34 -14.07
CA CYS A 53 11.49 -2.26 -13.20
C CYS A 53 10.37 -1.31 -12.72
N VAL A 54 9.30 -1.17 -13.51
CA VAL A 54 8.11 -0.39 -13.12
C VAL A 54 7.39 -1.09 -11.97
N ALA A 55 7.16 -2.39 -12.08
CA ALA A 55 6.51 -3.19 -11.03
C ALA A 55 7.38 -3.32 -9.77
N ALA A 56 8.71 -3.42 -9.91
CA ALA A 56 9.63 -3.57 -8.79
C ALA A 56 9.94 -2.24 -8.06
N CYS A 57 9.48 -1.09 -8.56
CA CYS A 57 9.83 0.21 -7.99
C CYS A 57 8.98 0.52 -6.74
N PRO A 58 9.56 0.51 -5.52
CA PRO A 58 8.80 0.80 -4.30
C PRO A 58 8.29 2.24 -4.24
N GLY A 59 8.95 3.15 -4.96
CA GLY A 59 8.56 4.56 -5.04
C GLY A 59 7.61 4.87 -6.19
N ILE A 60 7.21 3.89 -7.02
CA ILE A 60 6.27 4.10 -8.15
C ILE A 60 6.81 5.17 -9.13
N ALA A 61 8.14 5.33 -9.18
CA ALA A 61 8.80 6.44 -9.86
C ALA A 61 9.13 6.14 -11.33
N ILE A 62 8.94 4.90 -11.79
CA ILE A 62 9.29 4.48 -13.15
C ILE A 62 7.99 4.26 -13.93
N THR A 63 7.88 4.87 -15.10
CA THR A 63 6.82 4.60 -16.08
C THR A 63 7.41 4.02 -17.36
N MET A 64 6.58 3.69 -18.35
CA MET A 64 7.07 3.50 -19.73
C MET A 64 6.33 4.41 -20.68
N ALA A 65 7.00 4.81 -21.76
CA ALA A 65 6.39 5.51 -22.86
C ALA A 65 6.78 4.85 -24.19
N MET A 66 5.85 4.85 -25.14
CA MET A 66 6.09 4.50 -26.53
C MET A 66 5.63 5.68 -27.37
N ILE A 67 6.61 6.34 -28.01
CA ILE A 67 6.37 7.43 -28.94
C ILE A 67 6.24 6.82 -30.33
N THR A 68 5.07 7.01 -30.95
CA THR A 68 4.77 6.48 -32.28
C THR A 68 5.14 7.49 -33.37
N GLY A 69 4.97 8.78 -33.07
CA GLY A 69 5.04 9.85 -34.06
C GLY A 69 3.73 10.06 -34.84
N ASP A 70 2.66 9.36 -34.45
CA ASP A 70 1.30 9.57 -34.92
C ASP A 70 0.54 10.51 -33.96
N ALA A 71 -0.78 10.63 -34.14
CA ALA A 71 -1.62 11.47 -33.27
C ALA A 71 -1.72 10.97 -31.81
N LYS A 72 -1.38 9.70 -31.54
CA LYS A 72 -1.45 9.11 -30.21
C LYS A 72 -0.18 8.36 -29.84
N ASP A 73 0.27 8.60 -28.62
CA ASP A 73 1.33 7.86 -27.96
C ASP A 73 0.75 6.95 -26.87
N PHE A 74 1.60 6.12 -26.27
CA PHE A 74 1.18 5.22 -25.21
C PHE A 74 2.08 5.35 -23.99
N VAL A 75 1.46 5.40 -22.82
CA VAL A 75 2.15 5.38 -21.54
C VAL A 75 1.72 4.17 -20.71
N SER A 76 2.64 3.61 -19.95
CA SER A 76 2.36 2.57 -18.96
C SER A 76 2.66 3.12 -17.58
N ILE A 77 1.65 3.14 -16.73
CA ILE A 77 1.71 3.72 -15.39
C ILE A 77 1.51 2.60 -14.35
N PRO A 78 2.39 2.50 -13.33
CA PRO A 78 2.16 1.62 -12.20
C PRO A 78 0.94 2.08 -11.39
N TYR A 79 0.07 1.13 -11.02
CA TYR A 79 -1.16 1.38 -10.30
C TYR A 79 -1.35 0.34 -9.20
N GLU A 80 -1.43 0.83 -7.95
CA GLU A 80 -1.55 0.02 -6.73
C GLU A 80 -2.83 0.31 -5.94
N TYR A 81 -3.77 1.03 -6.54
CA TYR A 81 -5.05 1.34 -5.91
C TYR A 81 -6.16 0.41 -6.36
N LEU A 82 -7.20 0.33 -5.53
CA LEU A 82 -8.49 -0.25 -5.89
C LEU A 82 -9.55 0.85 -5.95
N PRO A 83 -10.56 0.72 -6.82
CA PRO A 83 -10.70 -0.31 -7.86
C PRO A 83 -9.68 -0.12 -9.00
N LEU A 84 -9.30 -1.20 -9.69
CA LEU A 84 -8.50 -1.12 -10.90
C LEU A 84 -9.35 -0.50 -12.03
N PRO A 85 -8.78 0.40 -12.86
CA PRO A 85 -9.43 0.85 -14.09
C PRO A 85 -9.71 -0.34 -15.02
N LEU A 86 -10.82 -0.30 -15.75
CA LEU A 86 -11.15 -1.31 -16.76
C LEU A 86 -10.62 -0.89 -18.13
N VAL A 87 -10.38 -1.88 -19.01
CA VAL A 87 -10.06 -1.60 -20.41
C VAL A 87 -11.25 -0.90 -21.05
N GLY A 88 -10.99 0.22 -21.71
CA GLY A 88 -11.99 1.13 -22.26
C GLY A 88 -12.36 2.31 -21.34
N ASP A 89 -11.89 2.34 -20.09
CA ASP A 89 -12.13 3.48 -19.22
C ASP A 89 -11.33 4.71 -19.66
N THR A 90 -11.94 5.88 -19.56
CA THR A 90 -11.23 7.16 -19.59
C THR A 90 -10.69 7.49 -18.21
N VAL A 91 -9.40 7.81 -18.14
CA VAL A 91 -8.70 8.19 -16.90
C VAL A 91 -8.00 9.53 -17.07
N VAL A 92 -7.90 10.30 -15.98
CA VAL A 92 -7.14 11.56 -15.97
C VAL A 92 -5.71 11.26 -15.57
N LEU A 93 -4.74 11.69 -16.38
CA LEU A 93 -3.32 11.54 -16.11
C LEU A 93 -2.77 12.75 -15.37
N VAL A 94 -1.78 12.51 -14.53
CA VAL A 94 -1.12 13.52 -13.72
C VAL A 94 0.40 13.46 -13.84
N ASP A 95 1.05 14.60 -13.60
CA ASP A 95 2.51 14.67 -13.47
C ASP A 95 3.00 14.31 -12.06
N THR A 96 4.31 14.45 -11.82
CA THR A 96 4.95 14.15 -10.52
C THR A 96 4.45 15.00 -9.37
N ASN A 97 3.81 16.14 -9.64
CA ASN A 97 3.23 17.02 -8.62
C ASN A 97 1.71 16.77 -8.45
N GLY A 98 1.13 15.83 -9.20
CA GLY A 98 -0.29 15.55 -9.19
C GLY A 98 -1.14 16.54 -9.99
N VAL A 99 -0.53 17.34 -10.88
CA VAL A 99 -1.26 18.28 -11.73
C VAL A 99 -1.90 17.53 -12.90
N ASP A 100 -3.18 17.79 -13.15
CA ASP A 100 -3.94 17.22 -14.26
C ASP A 100 -3.31 17.60 -15.61
N LEU A 101 -2.95 16.60 -16.41
CA LEU A 101 -2.36 16.79 -17.74
C LEU A 101 -3.38 16.65 -18.87
N GLY A 102 -4.36 15.77 -18.68
CA GLY A 102 -5.37 15.46 -19.69
C GLY A 102 -5.96 14.07 -19.50
N GLU A 103 -6.88 13.71 -20.37
CA GLU A 103 -7.52 12.39 -20.38
C GLU A 103 -6.76 11.41 -21.26
N GLY A 104 -6.81 10.13 -20.90
CA GLY A 104 -6.31 9.03 -21.70
C GLY A 104 -7.22 7.81 -21.61
N LEU A 105 -7.16 6.95 -22.63
CA LEU A 105 -7.99 5.75 -22.73
C LEU A 105 -7.19 4.53 -22.26
N VAL A 106 -7.74 3.75 -21.33
CA VAL A 106 -7.10 2.51 -20.85
C VAL A 106 -7.20 1.42 -21.92
N GLU A 107 -6.07 1.06 -22.51
CA GLU A 107 -5.98 0.06 -23.58
C GLU A 107 -5.76 -1.35 -23.04
N LYS A 108 -4.94 -1.47 -21.98
CA LYS A 108 -4.51 -2.76 -21.45
C LYS A 108 -4.07 -2.66 -20.00
N LEU A 109 -4.29 -3.75 -19.26
CA LEU A 109 -3.67 -4.00 -17.96
C LEU A 109 -2.65 -5.13 -18.08
N ASN A 110 -1.54 -5.03 -17.37
CA ASN A 110 -0.55 -6.10 -17.30
C ASN A 110 0.07 -6.22 -15.91
N ARG A 111 0.43 -7.43 -15.51
CA ARG A 111 1.28 -7.68 -14.32
C ARG A 111 2.55 -8.38 -14.78
N PRO A 112 3.67 -7.65 -14.92
CA PRO A 112 4.93 -8.21 -15.41
C PRO A 112 5.44 -9.37 -14.54
N ASN A 113 5.23 -9.28 -13.23
CA ASN A 113 5.56 -10.32 -12.28
C ASN A 113 4.31 -10.70 -11.48
N LYS A 114 3.96 -11.99 -11.45
CA LYS A 114 2.79 -12.48 -10.70
C LYS A 114 2.94 -12.33 -9.19
N LYS A 115 4.17 -12.19 -8.68
CA LYS A 115 4.45 -12.01 -7.25
C LYS A 115 4.31 -10.55 -6.82
N ASP A 116 4.46 -9.60 -7.74
CA ASP A 116 4.32 -8.18 -7.44
C ASP A 116 2.84 -7.77 -7.57
N PRO A 117 2.28 -7.04 -6.59
CA PRO A 117 0.89 -6.61 -6.63
C PRO A 117 0.64 -5.49 -7.65
N THR A 118 1.69 -4.79 -8.07
CA THR A 118 1.64 -3.60 -8.94
C THR A 118 1.11 -3.96 -10.33
N THR A 119 0.02 -3.30 -10.73
CA THR A 119 -0.58 -3.46 -12.06
C THR A 119 -0.14 -2.32 -12.96
N LEU A 120 0.38 -2.63 -14.14
CA LEU A 120 0.72 -1.64 -15.15
C LEU A 120 -0.53 -1.35 -15.98
N VAL A 121 -0.96 -0.10 -15.96
CA VAL A 121 -2.08 0.42 -16.76
C VAL A 121 -1.50 1.08 -18.00
N TYR A 122 -1.79 0.51 -19.17
CA TYR A 122 -1.40 1.05 -20.46
C TYR A 122 -2.51 1.97 -20.95
N VAL A 123 -2.16 3.23 -21.19
CA VAL A 123 -3.09 4.30 -21.56
C VAL A 123 -2.62 4.91 -22.86
N SER A 124 -3.54 5.08 -23.82
CA SER A 124 -3.27 5.89 -25.01
C SER A 124 -3.55 7.37 -24.70
N VAL A 125 -2.64 8.23 -25.13
CA VAL A 125 -2.58 9.64 -24.76
C VAL A 125 -2.28 10.52 -25.97
N ASP A 126 -2.62 11.80 -25.84
CA ASP A 126 -2.11 12.83 -26.75
C ASP A 126 -0.58 12.96 -26.62
N ASN A 127 0.10 13.23 -27.73
CA ASN A 127 1.56 13.30 -27.78
C ASN A 127 2.14 14.44 -26.92
N THR A 128 1.35 15.44 -26.55
CA THR A 128 1.75 16.59 -25.73
C THR A 128 1.99 16.25 -24.27
N ILE A 129 1.46 15.13 -23.77
CA ILE A 129 1.54 14.74 -22.35
C ILE A 129 2.41 13.51 -22.09
N THR A 130 2.88 12.84 -23.15
CA THR A 130 3.63 11.57 -23.09
C THR A 130 4.87 11.62 -22.21
N ASP A 131 5.57 12.74 -22.17
CA ASP A 131 6.82 12.96 -21.44
C ASP A 131 6.60 13.31 -19.96
N ARG A 132 5.40 13.79 -19.60
CA ARG A 132 5.07 14.26 -18.26
C ARG A 132 4.13 13.34 -17.49
N ALA A 133 3.38 12.48 -18.17
CA ALA A 133 2.48 11.54 -17.51
C ALA A 133 3.27 10.55 -16.63
N VAL A 134 2.99 10.56 -15.33
CA VAL A 134 3.60 9.68 -14.33
C VAL A 134 2.56 8.93 -13.51
N GLY A 135 1.38 9.50 -13.29
CA GLY A 135 0.32 8.90 -12.49
C GLY A 135 -1.06 8.96 -13.13
N ILE A 136 -2.00 8.21 -12.54
CA ILE A 136 -3.43 8.29 -12.84
C ILE A 136 -4.13 8.90 -11.64
N LYS A 137 -4.92 9.96 -11.86
CA LYS A 137 -5.73 10.58 -10.82
C LYS A 137 -6.70 9.54 -10.26
N ARG A 138 -6.61 9.31 -8.96
CA ARG A 138 -7.52 8.38 -8.28
C ARG A 138 -8.94 8.91 -8.41
N LYS A 139 -9.85 8.11 -9.00
CA LYS A 139 -11.28 8.33 -8.82
C LYS A 139 -11.56 8.20 -7.34
N VAL A 140 -11.91 9.30 -6.69
CA VAL A 140 -12.31 9.27 -5.28
C VAL A 140 -13.59 8.45 -5.25
N ALA A 141 -13.44 7.19 -4.84
CA ALA A 141 -14.56 6.35 -4.45
C ALA A 141 -15.41 7.18 -3.48
N SER A 142 -16.67 7.41 -3.82
CA SER A 142 -17.60 8.03 -2.88
C SER A 142 -17.58 7.23 -1.57
N ILE A 143 -17.95 7.84 -0.45
CA ILE A 143 -18.10 7.10 0.83
C ILE A 143 -18.97 5.84 0.62
N VAL A 144 -19.95 5.92 -0.28
CA VAL A 144 -20.82 4.80 -0.68
C VAL A 144 -20.01 3.66 -1.32
N ASP A 145 -19.14 3.98 -2.28
CA ASP A 145 -18.29 2.98 -2.95
C ASP A 145 -17.31 2.30 -1.97
N VAL A 146 -16.78 3.05 -1.00
CA VAL A 146 -15.90 2.49 0.04
C VAL A 146 -16.67 1.53 0.96
N ILE A 147 -17.87 1.92 1.39
CA ILE A 147 -18.72 1.07 2.24
C ILE A 147 -19.10 -0.20 1.48
N GLU A 148 -19.42 -0.11 0.19
CA GLU A 148 -19.77 -1.28 -0.60
C GLU A 148 -18.60 -2.25 -0.76
N VAL A 149 -17.38 -1.74 -0.99
CA VAL A 149 -16.17 -2.58 -1.05
C VAL A 149 -15.86 -3.21 0.31
N VAL A 150 -15.93 -2.44 1.41
CA VAL A 150 -15.70 -2.96 2.77
C VAL A 150 -16.72 -4.04 3.14
N ASN A 151 -17.99 -3.85 2.78
CA ASN A 151 -19.05 -4.83 3.02
C ASN A 151 -18.87 -6.13 2.21
N ARG A 152 -18.13 -6.08 1.08
CA ARG A 152 -17.80 -7.27 0.28
C ARG A 152 -16.60 -8.04 0.84
N ILE A 153 -15.81 -7.46 1.75
CA ILE A 153 -14.69 -8.15 2.38
C ILE A 153 -15.24 -8.92 3.59
N GLU A 154 -15.39 -10.23 3.42
CA GLU A 154 -15.70 -11.12 4.53
C GLU A 154 -14.44 -11.29 5.41
N ILE A 155 -14.27 -10.40 6.39
CA ILE A 155 -13.19 -10.52 7.38
C ILE A 155 -13.56 -11.62 8.36
N VAL A 156 -13.09 -12.83 8.09
CA VAL A 156 -13.30 -13.98 8.98
C VAL A 156 -12.30 -13.93 10.14
N ASP A 157 -12.84 -13.77 11.35
CA ASP A 157 -12.14 -13.88 12.63
C ASP A 157 -10.82 -13.08 12.75
N PRO A 158 -10.92 -11.73 12.76
CA PRO A 158 -9.76 -10.84 12.78
C PRO A 158 -8.93 -10.97 14.06
N ILE A 159 -7.63 -10.75 13.94
CA ILE A 159 -6.72 -10.64 15.09
C ILE A 159 -6.96 -9.30 15.79
N ILE A 160 -7.41 -9.35 17.04
CA ILE A 160 -7.67 -8.16 17.86
C ILE A 160 -6.42 -7.79 18.67
N CYS A 161 -5.72 -8.76 19.28
CA CYS A 161 -4.48 -8.51 19.99
C CYS A 161 -3.27 -9.01 19.18
N ARG A 162 -2.56 -8.09 18.53
CA ARG A 162 -1.40 -8.44 17.71
C ARG A 162 -0.20 -8.98 18.50
N CYS A 163 -0.05 -8.59 19.77
CA CYS A 163 1.12 -9.03 20.56
C CYS A 163 0.98 -10.45 21.11
N GLU A 164 -0.25 -10.87 21.43
CA GLU A 164 -0.55 -12.21 21.98
C GLU A 164 -1.33 -13.06 20.96
N GLU A 165 -1.44 -12.57 19.72
CA GLU A 165 -2.13 -13.21 18.58
C GLU A 165 -3.61 -13.60 18.82
N ILE A 166 -4.30 -12.90 19.73
CA ILE A 166 -5.68 -13.20 20.11
C ILE A 166 -6.68 -12.70 19.05
N ARG A 167 -7.57 -13.61 18.64
CA ARG A 167 -8.64 -13.39 17.66
C ARG A 167 -9.95 -12.90 18.28
N GLU A 168 -10.84 -12.37 17.44
CA GLU A 168 -12.16 -11.91 17.89
C GLU A 168 -13.01 -13.06 18.44
N SER A 169 -12.95 -14.24 17.84
CA SER A 169 -13.66 -15.45 18.28
C SER A 169 -13.33 -15.84 19.72
N GLU A 170 -12.06 -15.74 20.12
CA GLU A 170 -11.60 -16.04 21.48
C GLU A 170 -12.13 -15.03 22.51
N ILE A 171 -12.23 -13.76 22.12
CA ILE A 171 -12.84 -12.71 22.95
C ILE A 171 -14.33 -12.99 23.10
N ILE A 172 -15.03 -13.30 22.01
CA ILE A 172 -16.46 -13.67 22.02
C ILE A 172 -16.70 -14.91 22.89
N GLU A 173 -15.82 -15.91 22.85
CA GLU A 173 -15.92 -17.07 23.72
C GLU A 173 -15.80 -16.69 25.21
N GLY A 174 -14.91 -15.76 25.55
CA GLY A 174 -14.81 -15.18 26.89
C GLY A 174 -16.11 -14.49 27.33
N ILE A 175 -16.72 -13.70 26.44
CA ILE A 175 -18.00 -13.02 26.70
C ILE A 175 -19.13 -14.03 26.92
N LYS A 176 -19.19 -15.09 26.09
CA LYS A 176 -20.15 -16.20 26.23
C LYS A 176 -19.98 -16.94 27.57
N LYS A 177 -18.76 -17.04 28.09
CA LYS A 177 -18.44 -17.59 29.41
C LYS A 177 -18.75 -16.61 30.57
N GLY A 178 -19.22 -15.40 30.27
CA GLY A 178 -19.68 -14.43 31.26
C GLY A 178 -18.73 -13.26 31.51
N ASP A 179 -17.63 -13.13 30.78
CA ASP A 179 -16.72 -11.98 30.95
C ASP A 179 -17.37 -10.70 30.42
N ARG A 180 -17.46 -9.66 31.26
CA ARG A 180 -18.12 -8.39 30.93
C ARG A 180 -17.22 -7.16 30.98
N THR A 181 -15.92 -7.35 31.19
CA THR A 181 -14.94 -6.26 31.27
C THR A 181 -13.68 -6.59 30.51
N VAL A 182 -12.98 -5.55 30.03
CA VAL A 182 -11.69 -5.69 29.34
C VAL A 182 -10.67 -6.41 30.24
N GLU A 183 -10.70 -6.18 31.55
CA GLU A 183 -9.80 -6.84 32.50
C GLU A 183 -10.12 -8.34 32.66
N ALA A 184 -11.41 -8.73 32.63
CA ALA A 184 -11.80 -10.14 32.65
C ALA A 184 -11.33 -10.87 31.38
N ILE A 185 -11.58 -10.27 30.20
CA ILE A 185 -11.12 -10.80 28.91
C ILE A 185 -9.58 -10.89 28.88
N LYS A 186 -8.88 -9.86 29.36
CA LYS A 186 -7.42 -9.85 29.49
C LYS A 186 -6.91 -10.99 30.36
N ARG A 187 -7.53 -11.26 31.52
CA ARG A 187 -7.12 -12.37 32.39
C ARG A 187 -7.35 -13.73 31.76
N ARG A 188 -8.41 -13.89 30.96
CA ARG A 188 -8.73 -15.15 30.28
C ARG A 188 -7.84 -15.41 29.07
N THR A 189 -7.74 -14.42 28.18
CA THR A 189 -7.13 -14.58 26.86
C THR A 189 -5.70 -14.06 26.79
N ARG A 190 -5.21 -13.39 27.85
CA ARG A 190 -3.96 -12.62 27.86
C ARG A 190 -3.96 -11.38 26.95
N SER A 191 -5.07 -11.05 26.29
CA SER A 191 -5.15 -9.87 25.42
C SER A 191 -4.68 -8.60 26.15
N GLY A 192 -3.76 -7.86 25.53
CA GLY A 192 -3.22 -6.62 26.12
C GLY A 192 -2.09 -6.83 27.13
N MET A 193 -1.59 -8.07 27.32
CA MET A 193 -0.42 -8.36 28.17
C MET A 193 0.93 -8.28 27.43
N GLY A 194 0.94 -8.21 26.10
CA GLY A 194 2.18 -8.10 25.33
C GLY A 194 2.81 -6.70 25.35
N LEU A 195 3.85 -6.48 24.54
CA LEU A 195 4.67 -5.25 24.54
C LEU A 195 3.87 -3.93 24.44
N CYS A 196 2.74 -3.94 23.74
CA CYS A 196 1.89 -2.76 23.59
C CYS A 196 1.06 -2.42 24.85
N GLN A 197 0.97 -3.32 25.84
CA GLN A 197 0.21 -3.16 27.08
C GLN A 197 -1.26 -2.71 26.85
N GLY A 198 -1.90 -3.25 25.81
CA GLY A 198 -3.32 -2.99 25.53
C GLY A 198 -3.63 -1.68 24.80
N LYS A 199 -2.62 -0.89 24.39
CA LYS A 199 -2.80 0.40 23.69
C LYS A 199 -3.62 0.29 22.40
N THR A 200 -3.52 -0.84 21.71
CA THR A 200 -4.20 -1.09 20.42
C THR A 200 -5.51 -1.87 20.60
N CYS A 201 -5.50 -2.92 21.41
CA CYS A 201 -6.61 -3.88 21.50
C CYS A 201 -7.69 -3.50 22.53
N ASN A 202 -7.39 -2.75 23.60
CA ASN A 202 -8.37 -2.54 24.69
C ASN A 202 -9.66 -1.85 24.22
N ARG A 203 -9.55 -0.84 23.34
CA ARG A 203 -10.74 -0.16 22.78
C ARG A 203 -11.55 -1.06 21.86
N LEU A 204 -10.87 -1.92 21.09
CA LEU A 204 -11.52 -2.90 20.22
C LEU A 204 -12.28 -3.92 21.06
N ILE A 205 -11.65 -4.47 22.10
CA ILE A 205 -12.27 -5.41 23.05
C ILE A 205 -13.49 -4.77 23.73
N ALA A 206 -13.37 -3.52 24.19
CA ALA A 206 -14.51 -2.81 24.79
C ALA A 206 -15.69 -2.64 23.81
N GLY A 207 -15.40 -2.37 22.53
CA GLY A 207 -16.39 -2.32 21.47
C GLY A 207 -17.06 -3.68 21.20
N ILE A 208 -16.27 -4.77 21.21
CA ILE A 208 -16.78 -6.14 21.07
C ILE A 208 -17.68 -6.49 22.26
N ILE A 209 -17.24 -6.21 23.49
CA ILE A 209 -18.08 -6.39 24.70
C ILE A 209 -19.38 -5.61 24.58
N ALA A 210 -19.33 -4.35 24.13
CA ALA A 210 -20.53 -3.54 23.99
C ALA A 210 -21.51 -4.11 22.97
N ARG A 211 -20.99 -4.59 21.83
CA ARG A 211 -21.79 -5.19 20.76
C ARG A 211 -22.43 -6.51 21.19
N GLU A 212 -21.68 -7.39 21.86
CA GLU A 212 -22.15 -8.74 22.21
C GLU A 212 -22.95 -8.80 23.52
N SER A 213 -22.69 -7.91 24.47
CA SER A 213 -23.30 -7.93 25.81
C SER A 213 -24.25 -6.77 26.10
N GLY A 214 -24.32 -5.77 25.23
CA GLY A 214 -25.18 -4.59 25.38
C GLY A 214 -24.69 -3.54 26.38
N ILE A 215 -23.54 -3.75 27.02
CA ILE A 215 -22.96 -2.82 28.01
C ILE A 215 -22.19 -1.72 27.29
N SER A 216 -22.61 -0.46 27.41
CA SER A 216 -21.96 0.63 26.69
C SER A 216 -20.48 0.77 27.09
N VAL A 217 -19.64 1.26 26.18
CA VAL A 217 -18.20 1.45 26.46
C VAL A 217 -17.96 2.35 27.66
N GLY A 218 -18.84 3.32 27.91
CA GLY A 218 -18.76 4.23 29.06
C GLY A 218 -19.08 3.57 30.41
N GLU A 219 -19.88 2.51 30.43
CA GLU A 219 -20.23 1.74 31.63
C GLU A 219 -19.18 0.67 31.96
N GLN A 220 -18.28 0.37 31.02
CA GLN A 220 -17.22 -0.62 31.23
C GLN A 220 -16.08 -0.02 32.06
N ALA A 221 -15.63 -0.76 33.07
CA ALA A 221 -14.47 -0.37 33.87
C ALA A 221 -13.21 -0.30 32.99
N PRO A 222 -12.42 0.79 33.05
CA PRO A 222 -11.19 0.90 32.28
C PRO A 222 -10.15 -0.13 32.77
N SER A 223 -9.37 -0.68 31.84
CA SER A 223 -8.21 -1.52 32.18
C SER A 223 -7.21 -0.70 33.02
N SER A 224 -6.70 -1.31 34.08
CA SER A 224 -5.66 -0.70 34.91
C SER A 224 -4.40 -0.42 34.08
N LYS A 225 -3.83 0.79 34.23
CA LYS A 225 -2.52 1.16 33.68
C LYS A 225 -1.50 1.09 34.79
N ARG A 226 -0.35 0.45 34.54
CA ARG A 226 0.72 0.30 35.52
C ARG A 226 2.02 0.88 34.95
N PRO A 227 2.86 1.54 35.77
CA PRO A 227 4.22 1.85 35.39
C PRO A 227 5.03 0.57 35.12
N PRO A 228 5.99 0.59 34.18
CA PRO A 228 6.27 1.69 33.26
C PRO A 228 5.23 1.78 32.13
N VAL A 229 4.88 3.00 31.69
CA VAL A 229 3.86 3.24 30.65
C VAL A 229 4.29 2.73 29.27
N GLY A 230 5.59 2.56 29.07
CA GLY A 230 6.21 1.91 27.92
C GLY A 230 7.26 0.91 28.39
N VAL A 231 7.75 0.10 27.46
CA VAL A 231 8.87 -0.80 27.74
C VAL A 231 10.11 0.07 27.96
N ILE A 232 10.79 -0.15 29.07
CA ILE A 232 12.10 0.43 29.39
C ILE A 232 13.05 -0.73 29.69
N SER A 233 14.30 -0.63 29.27
CA SER A 233 15.28 -1.64 29.59
C SER A 233 15.63 -1.57 31.09
N ILE A 234 15.97 -2.72 31.68
CA ILE A 234 16.45 -2.77 33.07
C ILE A 234 17.68 -1.88 33.25
N ARG A 235 18.52 -1.77 32.21
CA ARG A 235 19.70 -0.90 32.19
C ARG A 235 19.32 0.57 32.37
N GLU A 236 18.38 1.07 31.57
CA GLU A 236 17.88 2.45 31.67
C GLU A 236 17.16 2.72 33.01
N MET A 237 16.58 1.69 33.65
CA MET A 237 16.03 1.82 35.00
C MET A 237 17.10 1.83 36.11
N SER A 238 18.31 1.34 35.81
CA SER A 238 19.40 1.17 36.77
C SER A 238 20.49 2.25 36.69
N GLU A 239 20.54 3.00 35.59
CA GLU A 239 21.41 4.17 35.45
C GLU A 239 20.71 5.36 36.17
N GLU A 240 21.32 5.85 37.27
CA GLU A 240 20.91 7.11 37.95
C GLU A 240 21.09 8.32 37.02
#